data_AF-A0A383A2R2-F1
#
_entry.id   AF-A0A383A2R2-F1
#
_cell.length_a   1.000
_cell.length_b   1.000
_cell.length_c   1.000
_cell.angle_alpha   90.00
_cell.angle_beta   90.00
_cell.angle_gamma   90.00
#
_symmetry.space_group_name_H-M   'P 1'
#
loop_
_entity.id
_entity.type
_entity.pdbx_description
1 polymer ?
#
loop_
_entity_poly.entity_id
_entity_poly.type
_entity_poly.pdbx_seq_one_letter_code
_entity_poly.pdbx_strand_id
1 'polypeptide(L)'
;MVVAPSTVQRDGRFLEILGTYDPQNRKREAELNLKLDRIDYWLSVGAQPSDTAKSLIRNSRLSEENYSERMDKKSEVRQAARQKKAEAAPAASVDEKAADDATEEAVEGDAK
;
A
#
# COMPACT_ATOMS: atom_id res chain seq x y z
N MET A 1 11.83 2.08 -8.19
CA MET A 1 12.34 3.44 -7.96
C MET A 1 13.37 3.78 -9.03
N VAL A 2 13.20 4.91 -9.70
CA VAL A 2 14.03 5.32 -10.83
C VAL A 2 14.43 6.79 -10.68
N VAL A 3 15.54 7.17 -11.32
CA VAL A 3 15.92 8.58 -11.52
C VAL A 3 15.48 8.98 -12.92
N ALA A 4 14.70 10.04 -13.02
CA ALA A 4 14.22 10.58 -14.29
C ALA A 4 14.20 12.12 -14.23
N PRO A 5 14.38 12.83 -15.36
CA PRO A 5 14.15 14.27 -15.43
C PRO A 5 12.71 14.63 -15.05
N SER A 6 12.47 15.85 -14.58
CA SER A 6 11.10 16.29 -14.23
C SER A 6 10.17 16.48 -15.45
N THR A 7 10.74 16.64 -16.63
CA THR A 7 10.02 16.94 -17.88
C THR A 7 9.53 15.70 -18.63
N VAL A 8 9.99 14.51 -18.25
CA VAL A 8 9.61 13.26 -18.93
C VAL A 8 8.34 12.67 -18.32
N GLN A 9 7.65 11.84 -19.11
CA GLN A 9 6.52 11.05 -18.62
C GLN A 9 6.93 10.15 -17.46
N ARG A 10 6.00 9.93 -16.51
CA ARG A 10 6.23 9.16 -15.27
C ARG A 10 6.85 7.79 -15.53
N ASP A 11 6.32 7.06 -16.50
CA ASP A 11 6.73 5.69 -16.83
C ASP A 11 7.58 5.65 -18.13
N GLY A 12 8.17 6.79 -18.50
CA GLY A 12 8.94 6.96 -19.74
C GLY A 12 10.44 6.68 -19.59
N ARG A 13 11.26 7.41 -20.37
CA ARG A 13 12.72 7.28 -20.33
C ARG A 13 13.26 7.73 -18.97
N PHE A 14 13.94 6.82 -18.28
CA PHE A 14 14.68 7.09 -17.05
C PHE A 14 16.20 7.08 -17.30
N LEU A 15 16.97 7.69 -16.40
CA LEU A 15 18.43 7.64 -16.42
C LEU A 15 18.94 6.34 -15.81
N GLU A 16 18.41 5.97 -14.63
CA GLU A 16 18.89 4.82 -13.88
C GLU A 16 17.80 4.20 -12.98
N ILE A 17 17.85 2.87 -12.83
CA ILE A 17 17.03 2.11 -11.88
C ILE A 17 17.79 1.94 -10.56
N LEU A 18 17.27 2.56 -9.50
CA LEU A 18 17.86 2.52 -8.16
C LEU A 18 17.39 1.32 -7.32
N GLY A 19 16.25 0.73 -7.68
CA GLY A 19 15.70 -0.40 -6.95
C GLY A 19 14.21 -0.63 -7.18
N THR A 20 13.62 -1.52 -6.39
CA THR A 20 12.20 -1.91 -6.44
C THR A 20 11.52 -1.70 -5.10
N TYR A 21 10.21 -1.43 -5.16
CA TYR A 21 9.36 -1.31 -3.97
C TYR A 21 8.06 -2.08 -4.23
N ASP A 22 7.78 -3.06 -3.38
CA ASP A 22 6.55 -3.85 -3.39
C ASP A 22 5.85 -3.74 -2.02
N PRO A 23 4.80 -2.91 -1.89
CA PRO A 23 4.11 -2.66 -0.63
C PRO A 23 3.28 -3.86 -0.13
N GLN A 24 3.07 -4.91 -0.92
CA GLN A 24 2.29 -6.07 -0.50
C GLN A 24 3.13 -7.12 0.24
N ASN A 25 4.45 -7.04 0.11
CA ASN A 25 5.35 -7.96 0.79
C ASN A 25 5.45 -7.62 2.28
N ARG A 26 5.30 -8.64 3.12
CA ARG A 26 5.42 -8.52 4.58
C ARG A 26 6.86 -8.61 5.08
N LYS A 27 7.78 -9.10 4.25
CA LYS A 27 9.19 -9.22 4.57
C LYS A 27 9.93 -7.99 4.07
N ARG A 28 10.70 -7.35 4.95
CA ARG A 28 11.43 -6.10 4.66
C ARG A 28 12.32 -6.20 3.41
N GLU A 29 13.10 -7.27 3.29
CA GLU A 29 14.03 -7.49 2.17
C GLU A 29 13.35 -7.59 0.80
N ALA A 30 12.13 -8.15 0.78
CA ALA A 30 11.33 -8.30 -0.44
C ALA A 30 10.41 -7.10 -0.68
N GLU A 31 10.05 -6.35 0.37
CA GLU A 31 9.28 -5.11 0.27
C GLU A 31 10.12 -4.02 -0.41
N LEU A 32 11.41 -3.91 -0.05
CA LEU A 32 12.24 -2.80 -0.50
C LEU A 32 13.66 -3.26 -0.81
N ASN A 33 14.02 -3.22 -2.09
CA ASN A 33 15.37 -3.47 -2.55
C ASN A 33 15.92 -2.18 -3.18
N LEU A 34 16.91 -1.56 -2.52
CA LEU A 34 17.50 -0.28 -2.95
C LEU A 34 19.02 -0.38 -3.01
N LYS A 35 19.60 0.18 -4.08
CA LYS A 35 21.04 0.38 -4.23
C LYS A 35 21.46 1.68 -3.53
N LEU A 36 21.82 1.59 -2.25
CA LEU A 36 22.14 2.75 -1.41
C LEU A 36 23.31 3.58 -1.98
N ASP A 37 24.36 2.93 -2.50
CA ASP A 37 25.52 3.62 -3.07
C ASP A 37 25.15 4.56 -4.22
N ARG A 38 24.22 4.12 -5.08
CA ARG A 38 23.74 4.92 -6.21
C ARG A 38 22.81 6.03 -5.77
N ILE A 39 21.98 5.78 -4.76
CA ILE A 39 21.14 6.82 -4.15
C ILE A 39 22.03 7.93 -3.59
N ASP A 40 23.08 7.59 -2.86
CA ASP A 40 23.99 8.57 -2.26
C ASP A 40 24.74 9.38 -3.32
N TYR A 41 25.15 8.75 -4.42
CA TYR A 41 25.69 9.45 -5.59
C TYR A 41 24.69 10.46 -6.17
N TRP A 42 23.44 10.06 -6.44
CA TRP A 42 22.47 10.98 -7.03
C TRP A 42 22.08 12.12 -6.08
N LEU A 43 22.02 11.85 -4.78
CA LEU A 43 21.83 12.89 -3.77
C LEU A 43 22.99 13.90 -3.75
N SER A 44 24.24 13.45 -3.90
CA SER A 44 25.41 14.35 -3.94
C SER A 44 25.46 15.20 -5.20
N VAL A 45 24.93 14.69 -6.32
CA VAL A 45 24.76 15.44 -7.59
C VAL A 45 23.57 16.42 -7.54
N GLY A 46 22.77 16.39 -6.47
CA GLY A 46 21.66 17.33 -6.24
C GLY A 46 20.28 16.83 -6.68
N ALA A 47 20.11 15.52 -6.90
CA ALA A 47 18.80 14.96 -7.21
C ALA A 47 17.81 15.22 -6.06
N GLN A 48 16.59 15.66 -6.42
CA GLN A 48 15.52 15.93 -5.46
C GLN A 48 14.56 14.73 -5.40
N PRO A 49 14.56 13.94 -4.30
CA PRO A 49 13.63 12.82 -4.15
C PRO A 49 12.20 13.31 -3.84
N SER A 50 11.20 12.58 -4.31
CA SER A 50 9.80 12.77 -3.91
C SER A 50 9.55 12.37 -2.45
N ASP A 51 8.42 12.77 -1.87
CA ASP A 51 8.14 12.51 -0.45
C ASP A 51 8.03 11.01 -0.12
N THR A 52 7.47 10.22 -1.03
CA THR A 52 7.47 8.76 -0.92
C THR A 52 8.88 8.21 -1.01
N ALA A 53 9.69 8.67 -1.98
CA ALA A 53 11.07 8.23 -2.13
C ALA A 53 11.93 8.56 -0.89
N LYS A 54 11.80 9.76 -0.31
CA LYS A 54 12.44 10.14 0.96
C LYS A 54 12.07 9.18 2.08
N SER A 55 10.80 8.77 2.16
CA SER A 55 10.33 7.86 3.19
C SER A 55 10.88 6.43 3.00
N LEU A 56 10.97 5.96 1.76
CA LEU A 56 11.57 4.67 1.44
C LEU A 56 13.08 4.65 1.72
N ILE A 57 13.82 5.68 1.31
CA ILE A 57 15.26 5.82 1.62
C ILE A 57 15.49 5.84 3.15
N ARG A 58 14.62 6.54 3.90
CA ARG A 58 14.70 6.50 5.37
C ARG A 58 14.45 5.09 5.89
N ASN A 59 13.43 4.39 5.40
CA ASN A 59 13.10 3.03 5.84
C ASN A 59 14.23 2.03 5.54
N SER A 60 14.92 2.16 4.41
CA SER A 60 16.05 1.28 4.06
C SER A 60 17.27 1.50 4.94
N ARG A 61 17.45 2.70 5.51
CA ARG A 61 18.58 3.03 6.38
C ARG A 61 18.37 2.69 7.86
N LEU A 62 17.14 2.34 8.25
CA LEU A 62 16.86 1.92 9.63
C LEU A 62 17.49 0.56 9.93
N SER A 63 17.88 0.35 11.18
CA SER A 63 18.14 -0.99 11.71
C SER A 63 16.86 -1.81 11.73
N GLU A 64 16.98 -3.14 11.79
CA GLU A 64 15.85 -4.06 11.78
C GLU A 64 14.90 -3.78 12.95
N GLU A 65 15.44 -3.56 14.15
CA GLU A 65 14.71 -3.22 15.37
C GLU A 65 13.88 -1.93 15.19
N ASN A 66 14.52 -0.83 14.82
CA ASN A 66 13.84 0.46 14.59
C ASN A 66 12.78 0.40 13.49
N TYR A 67 13.01 -0.43 12.46
CA TYR A 67 12.04 -0.63 11.39
C TYR A 67 10.81 -1.40 11.91
N SER A 68 11.01 -2.47 12.68
CA SER A 68 9.93 -3.26 13.28
C SER A 68 9.05 -2.42 14.22
N GLU A 69 9.66 -1.68 15.15
CA GLU A 69 8.94 -0.79 16.07
C GLU A 69 8.08 0.25 15.35
N ARG A 70 8.63 0.85 14.28
CA ARG A 70 7.88 1.80 13.45
C ARG A 70 6.69 1.13 12.77
N MET A 71 6.84 -0.09 12.28
CA MET A 71 5.76 -0.82 11.62
C MET A 71 4.70 -1.29 12.62
N ASP A 72 5.09 -1.74 13.80
CA ASP A 72 4.18 -2.10 14.88
C ASP A 72 3.34 -0.90 15.30
N LYS A 73 3.99 0.23 15.60
CA LYS A 73 3.31 1.50 15.90
C LYS A 73 2.37 1.95 14.79
N LYS A 74 2.77 1.79 13.52
CA LYS A 74 1.91 2.11 12.37
C LYS A 74 0.70 1.18 12.31
N SER A 75 0.87 -0.10 12.64
CA SER A 75 -0.20 -1.10 12.68
C SER A 75 -1.19 -0.79 13.81
N GLU A 76 -0.71 -0.42 14.99
CA GLU A 76 -1.52 -0.03 16.15
C GLU A 76 -2.36 1.21 15.83
N VAL A 77 -1.75 2.25 15.25
CA VAL A 77 -2.47 3.46 14.84
C VAL A 77 -3.55 3.13 13.81
N ARG A 78 -3.25 2.25 12.85
CA ARG A 78 -4.23 1.80 11.85
C ARG A 78 -5.37 0.99 12.47
N GLN A 79 -5.05 0.13 13.44
CA GLN A 79 -6.04 -0.66 14.18
C GLN A 79 -6.94 0.23 15.04
N ALA A 80 -6.36 1.18 15.78
CA ALA A 80 -7.09 2.15 16.60
C ALA A 80 -7.99 3.06 15.73
N ALA A 81 -7.51 3.51 14.58
CA ALA A 81 -8.32 4.28 13.63
C ALA A 81 -9.49 3.45 13.07
N ARG A 82 -9.26 2.16 12.79
CA ARG A 82 -10.30 1.23 12.33
C ARG A 82 -11.34 0.94 13.42
N GLN A 83 -10.92 0.77 14.67
CA GLN A 83 -11.81 0.59 15.83
C GLN A 83 -12.66 1.84 16.07
N LYS A 84 -12.05 3.03 16.13
CA LYS A 84 -12.79 4.30 16.25
C LYS A 84 -13.78 4.52 15.11
N LYS A 85 -13.42 4.16 13.88
CA LYS A 85 -14.32 4.26 12.72
C LYS A 85 -15.44 3.22 12.77
N ALA A 86 -15.20 2.02 13.29
CA ALA A 86 -16.21 0.98 13.47
C ALA A 86 -17.20 1.31 14.61
N GLU A 87 -16.71 1.91 15.69
CA GLU A 87 -17.52 2.32 16.85
C GLU A 87 -18.36 3.58 16.57
N ALA A 88 -17.90 4.47 15.68
CA ALA A 88 -18.64 5.67 15.27
C ALA A 88 -19.67 5.44 14.14
N ALA A 89 -19.78 4.23 13.59
CA ALA A 89 -20.65 3.91 12.45
C ALA A 89 -21.97 3.12 12.71
N PRO A 90 -22.46 2.84 13.94
CA PRO A 90 -23.70 2.09 14.11
C PRO A 90 -24.92 3.03 14.18
N ALA A 91 -25.23 3.81 13.13
CA ALA A 91 -26.49 4.59 13.09
C ALA A 91 -26.90 5.10 11.69
N ALA A 92 -26.70 4.36 10.60
CA ALA A 92 -27.37 4.68 9.31
C ALA A 92 -27.28 3.51 8.32
N SER A 93 -28.16 2.51 8.48
CA SER A 93 -28.80 1.72 7.40
C SER A 93 -29.22 0.35 7.92
N VAL A 94 -30.46 0.22 8.39
CA VAL A 94 -31.48 -0.74 7.89
C VAL A 94 -32.71 -0.66 8.80
N ASP A 95 -33.70 0.14 8.39
CA ASP A 95 -35.10 -0.04 8.79
C ASP A 95 -35.99 0.38 7.61
N GLU A 96 -37.10 -0.36 7.44
CA GLU A 96 -38.01 -0.48 6.28
C GLU A 96 -37.45 -1.23 5.05
N LYS A 97 -38.01 -2.35 4.56
CA LYS A 97 -39.38 -2.87 4.70
C LYS A 97 -39.47 -4.35 4.29
N ALA A 98 -40.42 -5.02 4.92
CA ALA A 98 -40.73 -6.45 4.92
C ALA A 98 -41.41 -6.98 3.64
N ALA A 99 -41.23 -8.29 3.44
CA ALA A 99 -42.20 -9.32 3.01
C ALA A 99 -42.84 -9.27 1.60
N ASP A 100 -42.46 -10.25 0.76
CA ASP A 100 -43.26 -11.19 -0.07
C ASP A 100 -42.20 -11.95 -0.91
N ASP A 101 -42.14 -13.25 -1.11
CA ASP A 101 -43.17 -14.25 -1.37
C ASP A 101 -42.53 -15.63 -1.15
N ALA A 102 -43.29 -16.54 -0.53
CA ALA A 102 -42.97 -17.95 -0.47
C ALA A 102 -43.69 -18.64 -1.63
N THR A 103 -42.94 -19.28 -2.54
CA THR A 103 -43.50 -20.37 -3.35
C THR A 103 -42.43 -21.43 -3.63
N GLU A 104 -42.67 -22.59 -3.03
CA GLU A 104 -42.01 -23.88 -3.24
C GLU A 104 -42.71 -24.59 -4.42
N GLU A 105 -41.95 -25.42 -5.17
CA GLU A 105 -42.37 -26.43 -6.16
C GLU A 105 -43.06 -26.03 -7.49
N ALA A 106 -42.40 -26.37 -8.62
CA ALA A 106 -42.97 -27.18 -9.72
C ALA A 106 -42.01 -27.37 -10.94
N VAL A 107 -41.55 -28.62 -11.10
CA VAL A 107 -41.34 -29.45 -12.32
C VAL A 107 -40.46 -29.01 -13.53
N GLU A 108 -39.38 -29.81 -13.71
CA GLU A 108 -39.11 -30.72 -14.86
C GLU A 108 -38.77 -30.18 -16.28
N GLY A 109 -37.74 -30.80 -16.89
CA GLY A 109 -37.42 -30.73 -18.33
C GLY A 109 -35.91 -30.57 -18.60
N ASP A 110 -35.11 -31.64 -18.58
CA ASP A 110 -34.73 -32.46 -19.76
C ASP A 110 -33.78 -31.73 -20.74
N ALA A 111 -32.53 -32.24 -20.84
CA ALA A 111 -31.67 -32.04 -21.99
C ALA A 111 -30.63 -33.16 -22.06
N LYS A 112 -30.99 -34.22 -22.78
CA LYS A 112 -30.04 -35.00 -23.58
C LYS A 112 -29.98 -34.41 -24.98
#